data_AF-A0A2D5PFQ7-F1
#
_entry.id   AF-A0A2D5PFQ7-F1
#
_cell.length_a   1.000
_cell.length_b   1.000
_cell.length_c   1.000
_cell.angle_alpha   90.00
_cell.angle_beta   90.00
_cell.angle_gamma   90.00
#
_symmetry.space_group_name_H-M   'P 1'
#
loop_
_entity.id
_entity.type
_entity.pdbx_description
1 polymer ?
#
loop_
_entity_poly.entity_id
_entity_poly.type
_entity_poly.pdbx_seq_one_letter_code
_entity_poly.pdbx_strand_id
1 'polypeptide(L)'
;MDDLKSMQRQLDDALKLLDNNDVSNRPDGESTNSLNHLQLNEAKSLIERCEKALEESRLNTKPTIRVIHHLACSGGTLVSKCLAALPNVFLLSELHPTSKLHMGGGKPKFLPADVITQARYANVPDIDALAWKIFVNNIKTTENHVSRLGGHLVIREHTHSDFCVGDSFEKKSSVVEHLSSEFNVLRVATLRDPIDSYLSLLSNNWEHFEPKGFAEYCKRVNTFISEYTSEQVFKYEDFVEDPKESIQKIAKVLDLPFSDSFLDTFDILKVTGDSGRSSDTISPRSRREISKDLSKEMKNERHYKILKEKFNY
;
A
#
# COMPACT_ATOMS: atom_id res chain seq x y z
N MET A 1 -5.52 -29.91 -35.52
CA MET A 1 -4.61 -31.00 -35.13
C MET A 1 -3.22 -30.45 -34.77
N ASP A 2 -2.77 -29.39 -35.45
CA ASP A 2 -1.53 -28.67 -35.10
C ASP A 2 -1.60 -27.89 -33.78
N ASP A 3 -2.75 -27.29 -33.44
CA ASP A 3 -2.93 -26.60 -32.15
C ASP A 3 -2.79 -27.54 -30.95
N LEU A 4 -3.25 -28.78 -31.06
CA LEU A 4 -3.16 -29.77 -29.98
C LEU A 4 -1.71 -30.21 -29.75
N LYS A 5 -0.94 -30.37 -30.84
CA LYS A 5 0.49 -30.68 -30.80
C LYS A 5 1.31 -29.50 -30.24
N SER A 6 0.91 -28.28 -30.59
CA SER A 6 1.50 -27.06 -30.04
C SER A 6 1.30 -26.98 -28.53
N MET A 7 0.06 -27.20 -28.08
CA MET A 7 -0.29 -27.21 -26.64
C MET A 7 0.45 -28.31 -25.88
N GLN A 8 0.58 -29.51 -26.47
CA GLN A 8 1.32 -30.62 -25.87
C GLN A 8 2.81 -30.32 -25.72
N ARG A 9 3.45 -29.73 -26.74
CA ARG A 9 4.84 -29.25 -26.65
C ARG A 9 5.02 -28.21 -25.54
N GLN A 10 4.10 -27.25 -25.43
CA GLN A 10 4.16 -26.23 -24.37
C GLN A 10 4.04 -26.85 -22.97
N LEU A 11 3.21 -27.88 -22.81
CA LEU A 11 3.07 -28.62 -21.56
C LEU A 11 4.35 -29.38 -21.20
N ASP A 12 4.94 -30.08 -22.16
CA ASP A 12 6.20 -30.81 -21.99
C ASP A 12 7.37 -29.88 -21.64
N ASP A 13 7.43 -28.70 -22.28
CA ASP A 13 8.45 -27.69 -21.98
C ASP A 13 8.26 -27.09 -20.57
N ALA A 14 7.01 -26.86 -20.14
CA ALA A 14 6.71 -26.44 -18.77
C ALA A 14 7.09 -27.49 -17.73
N LEU A 15 6.84 -28.78 -18.02
CA LEU A 15 7.26 -29.90 -17.16
C LEU A 15 8.79 -29.97 -17.02
N LYS A 16 9.53 -29.82 -18.12
CA LYS A 16 11.00 -29.77 -18.10
C LYS A 16 11.55 -28.60 -17.28
N LEU A 17 10.91 -27.43 -17.34
CA LEU A 17 11.32 -26.26 -16.54
C LEU A 17 11.19 -26.51 -15.03
N LEU A 18 10.18 -27.28 -14.61
CA LEU A 18 9.97 -27.63 -13.20
C LEU A 18 10.96 -28.69 -12.72
N ASP A 19 11.29 -29.67 -13.57
CA ASP A 19 12.22 -30.76 -13.24
C ASP A 19 13.70 -30.27 -13.24
N ASN A 20 14.02 -29.18 -13.96
CA ASN A 20 15.37 -28.58 -14.04
C ASN A 20 15.83 -27.78 -12.79
N ASN A 21 15.06 -27.78 -11.71
CA ASN A 21 15.53 -27.24 -10.42
C ASN A 21 16.58 -28.14 -9.73
N ASP A 22 16.85 -29.34 -10.28
CA ASP A 22 18.07 -30.10 -9.99
C ASP A 22 19.11 -29.90 -11.11
N VAL A 23 20.13 -29.08 -10.83
CA VAL A 23 21.23 -28.80 -11.75
C VAL A 23 22.08 -30.05 -11.98
N SER A 24 21.85 -30.78 -13.06
CA SER A 24 22.90 -31.34 -13.96
C SER A 24 22.32 -32.21 -15.08
N ASN A 25 22.22 -31.69 -16.30
CA ASN A 25 22.92 -32.21 -17.49
C ASN A 25 22.35 -31.69 -18.81
N ARG A 26 23.24 -31.62 -19.79
CA ARG A 26 23.07 -31.09 -21.15
C ARG A 26 22.00 -31.81 -21.98
N PRO A 27 21.46 -31.16 -23.02
CA PRO A 27 20.47 -31.75 -23.90
C PRO A 27 21.16 -32.65 -24.92
N ASP A 28 20.90 -33.96 -24.86
CA ASP A 28 21.17 -34.86 -25.98
C ASP A 28 19.97 -35.78 -26.18
N GLY A 29 19.62 -35.97 -27.44
CA GLY A 29 18.87 -37.13 -27.89
C GLY A 29 17.41 -36.87 -28.25
N GLU A 30 17.18 -36.79 -29.56
CA GLU A 30 15.89 -37.02 -30.19
C GLU A 30 15.18 -38.24 -29.57
N SER A 31 13.90 -38.09 -29.26
CA SER A 31 12.98 -39.22 -29.17
C SER A 31 11.66 -38.83 -29.82
N THR A 32 11.60 -39.22 -31.08
CA THR A 32 10.40 -39.29 -31.90
C THR A 32 9.47 -40.37 -31.35
N ASN A 33 8.16 -40.16 -31.57
CA ASN A 33 7.05 -41.10 -31.36
C ASN A 33 6.51 -41.27 -29.94
N SER A 34 5.50 -40.45 -29.60
CA SER A 34 4.20 -40.99 -29.20
C SER A 34 3.12 -39.91 -29.34
N LEU A 35 2.20 -40.12 -30.29
CA LEU A 35 0.92 -39.42 -30.37
C LEU A 35 0.07 -39.90 -29.19
N ASN A 36 0.29 -39.35 -28.01
CA ASN A 36 -0.56 -39.61 -26.85
C ASN A 36 -1.43 -38.40 -26.56
N HIS A 37 -2.74 -38.66 -26.66
CA HIS A 37 -3.84 -37.84 -26.20
C HIS A 37 -3.47 -37.14 -24.87
N LEU A 38 -3.57 -35.80 -24.81
CA LEU A 38 -3.46 -35.05 -23.55
C LEU A 38 -4.34 -35.75 -22.50
N GLN A 39 -3.72 -36.45 -21.55
CA GLN A 39 -4.46 -37.08 -20.49
C GLN A 39 -4.68 -36.03 -19.40
N LEU A 40 -5.91 -35.89 -18.90
CA LEU A 40 -6.22 -35.06 -17.74
C LEU A 40 -5.28 -35.30 -16.54
N ASN A 41 -4.66 -36.48 -16.48
CA ASN A 41 -3.67 -36.86 -15.48
C ASN A 41 -2.34 -36.08 -15.61
N GLU A 42 -1.90 -35.74 -16.82
CA GLU A 42 -0.67 -34.96 -17.05
C GLU A 42 -0.86 -33.50 -16.60
N ALA A 43 -2.03 -32.91 -16.88
CA ALA A 43 -2.38 -31.58 -16.40
C ALA A 43 -2.53 -31.51 -14.88
N LYS A 44 -3.13 -32.53 -14.25
CA LYS A 44 -3.19 -32.65 -12.77
C LYS A 44 -1.79 -32.81 -12.16
N SER A 45 -0.95 -33.67 -12.74
CA SER A 45 0.45 -33.85 -12.35
C SER A 45 1.24 -32.53 -12.45
N LEU A 46 0.99 -31.72 -13.49
CA LEU A 46 1.62 -30.41 -13.61
C LEU A 46 1.18 -29.43 -12.51
N ILE A 47 -0.12 -29.36 -12.22
CA ILE A 47 -0.66 -28.49 -11.15
C ILE A 47 -0.07 -28.90 -9.80
N GLU A 48 -0.07 -30.19 -9.46
CA GLU A 48 0.49 -30.70 -8.21
C GLU A 48 2.01 -30.41 -8.08
N ARG A 49 2.76 -30.53 -9.19
CA ARG A 49 4.19 -30.16 -9.21
C ARG A 49 4.42 -28.66 -9.05
N CYS A 50 3.59 -27.83 -9.69
CA CYS A 50 3.61 -26.39 -9.48
C CYS A 50 3.30 -26.03 -8.02
N GLU A 51 2.28 -26.65 -7.43
CA GLU A 51 1.92 -26.47 -6.02
C GLU A 51 3.10 -26.86 -5.11
N LYS A 52 3.75 -27.99 -5.36
CA LYS A 52 4.90 -28.44 -4.58
C LYS A 52 6.11 -27.50 -4.71
N ALA A 53 6.45 -27.05 -5.91
CA ALA A 53 7.54 -26.08 -6.12
C ALA A 53 7.23 -24.72 -5.47
N LEU A 54 5.96 -24.32 -5.45
CA LEU A 54 5.49 -23.14 -4.74
C LEU A 54 5.57 -23.32 -3.21
N GLU A 55 5.24 -24.48 -2.67
CA GLU A 55 5.38 -24.79 -1.24
C GLU A 55 6.85 -24.80 -0.81
N GLU A 56 7.72 -25.43 -1.57
CA GLU A 56 9.16 -25.50 -1.30
C GLU A 56 9.83 -24.11 -1.34
N SER A 57 9.42 -23.24 -2.27
CA SER A 57 9.89 -21.84 -2.31
C SER A 57 9.32 -20.96 -1.19
N ARG A 58 8.06 -21.20 -0.77
CA ARG A 58 7.41 -20.49 0.34
C ARG A 58 7.99 -20.84 1.71
N LEU A 59 8.50 -22.06 1.90
CA LEU A 59 9.08 -22.49 3.18
C LEU A 59 10.31 -21.66 3.58
N ASN A 60 10.96 -20.98 2.64
CA ASN A 60 12.21 -20.24 2.86
C ASN A 60 12.10 -18.71 2.77
N THR A 61 10.92 -18.14 2.48
CA THR A 61 10.78 -16.68 2.30
C THR A 61 9.50 -16.15 2.96
N LYS A 62 9.60 -14.98 3.60
CA LYS A 62 8.42 -14.29 4.14
C LYS A 62 7.52 -13.82 2.99
N PRO A 63 6.19 -13.91 3.12
CA PRO A 63 5.27 -13.32 2.14
C PRO A 63 5.50 -11.81 1.99
N THR A 64 5.22 -11.27 0.81
CA THR A 64 5.38 -9.83 0.53
C THR A 64 4.10 -9.08 0.83
N ILE A 65 4.16 -8.06 1.69
CA ILE A 65 3.07 -7.12 1.93
C ILE A 65 3.45 -5.73 1.43
N ARG A 66 2.47 -4.97 0.94
CA ARG A 66 2.67 -3.64 0.37
C ARG A 66 1.98 -2.60 1.24
N VAL A 67 2.69 -1.54 1.62
CA VAL A 67 2.17 -0.48 2.48
C VAL A 67 2.36 0.88 1.80
N ILE A 68 1.27 1.63 1.67
CA ILE A 68 1.30 3.01 1.17
C ILE A 68 1.03 3.97 2.32
N HIS A 69 1.86 5.01 2.39
CA HIS A 69 1.85 5.98 3.48
C HIS A 69 1.52 7.37 2.96
N HIS A 70 0.57 8.01 3.63
CA HIS A 70 0.12 9.35 3.30
C HIS A 70 -0.19 10.10 4.60
N LEU A 71 0.33 11.31 4.74
CA LEU A 71 -0.21 12.22 5.74
C LEU A 71 -1.57 12.73 5.29
N ALA A 72 -2.42 13.10 6.25
CA ALA A 72 -3.72 13.67 5.94
C ALA A 72 -3.58 14.91 5.03
N CYS A 73 -4.53 15.07 4.11
CA CYS A 73 -4.56 16.13 3.12
C CYS A 73 -3.45 16.14 2.05
N SER A 74 -2.66 15.06 1.91
CA SER A 74 -1.61 14.95 0.87
C SER A 74 -2.07 14.33 -0.46
N GLY A 75 -3.37 14.08 -0.63
CA GLY A 75 -3.90 13.42 -1.83
C GLY A 75 -3.93 11.88 -1.77
N GLY A 76 -3.64 11.29 -0.61
CA GLY A 76 -3.59 9.83 -0.41
C GLY A 76 -4.84 9.08 -0.86
N THR A 77 -6.05 9.65 -0.67
CA THR A 77 -7.31 9.05 -1.15
C THR A 77 -7.30 8.82 -2.66
N LEU A 78 -6.85 9.80 -3.45
CA LEU A 78 -6.85 9.70 -4.90
C LEU A 78 -5.83 8.65 -5.39
N VAL A 79 -4.60 8.72 -4.87
CA VAL A 79 -3.55 7.75 -5.19
C VAL A 79 -3.99 6.32 -4.81
N SER A 80 -4.64 6.17 -3.64
CA SER A 80 -5.18 4.88 -3.19
C SER A 80 -6.26 4.33 -4.13
N LYS A 81 -7.18 5.18 -4.62
CA LYS A 81 -8.19 4.78 -5.61
C LYS A 81 -7.55 4.29 -6.90
N CYS A 82 -6.55 5.01 -7.43
CA CYS A 82 -5.84 4.60 -8.64
C CYS A 82 -5.09 3.27 -8.45
N LEU A 83 -4.45 3.05 -7.29
CA LEU A 83 -3.79 1.78 -6.99
C LEU A 83 -4.79 0.63 -6.82
N ALA A 84 -5.93 0.87 -6.17
CA ALA A 84 -7.00 -0.11 -6.02
C ALA A 84 -7.68 -0.47 -7.36
N ALA A 85 -7.56 0.39 -8.36
CA ALA A 85 -8.04 0.15 -9.72
C ALA A 85 -7.05 -0.64 -10.60
N LEU A 86 -5.85 -0.94 -10.10
CA LEU A 86 -4.91 -1.81 -10.80
C LEU A 86 -5.38 -3.28 -10.80
N PRO A 87 -4.98 -4.08 -11.80
CA PRO A 87 -5.42 -5.46 -11.93
C PRO A 87 -5.12 -6.30 -10.67
N ASN A 88 -6.11 -7.02 -10.15
CA ASN A 88 -5.95 -7.92 -9.00
C ASN A 88 -5.36 -7.26 -7.73
N VAL A 89 -5.48 -5.94 -7.58
CA VAL A 89 -5.05 -5.22 -6.38
C VAL A 89 -6.22 -5.03 -5.41
N PHE A 90 -6.02 -5.42 -4.16
CA PHE A 90 -7.01 -5.27 -3.10
C PHE A 90 -6.45 -4.36 -2.02
N LEU A 91 -7.11 -3.22 -1.77
CA LEU A 91 -6.63 -2.20 -0.84
C LEU A 91 -7.47 -2.16 0.43
N LEU A 92 -6.82 -2.34 1.58
CA LEU A 92 -7.40 -2.06 2.90
C LEU A 92 -7.02 -0.64 3.31
N SER A 93 -8.03 0.18 3.63
CA SER A 93 -7.83 1.64 3.77
C SER A 93 -7.74 2.11 5.21
N GLU A 94 -6.81 3.05 5.46
CA GLU A 94 -6.61 3.79 6.71
C GLU A 94 -6.48 2.91 7.96
N LEU A 95 -5.62 1.89 7.87
CA LEU A 95 -5.40 0.98 8.97
C LEU A 95 -4.44 1.55 10.02
N HIS A 96 -4.85 1.50 11.30
CA HIS A 96 -3.97 1.68 12.45
C HIS A 96 -4.66 1.15 13.73
N PRO A 97 -4.21 0.05 14.35
CA PRO A 97 -5.00 -0.67 15.37
C PRO A 97 -5.12 0.03 16.72
N THR A 98 -4.23 0.99 17.00
CA THR A 98 -4.27 1.80 18.22
C THR A 98 -4.86 3.18 18.02
N SER A 99 -5.26 3.53 16.79
CA SER A 99 -5.95 4.80 16.55
C SER A 99 -7.32 4.79 17.20
N LYS A 100 -7.68 5.92 17.81
CA LYS A 100 -8.98 6.14 18.48
C LYS A 100 -9.81 7.21 17.77
N LEU A 101 -9.30 7.77 16.68
CA LEU A 101 -9.93 8.88 15.96
C LEU A 101 -11.33 8.52 15.42
N HIS A 102 -11.56 7.25 15.06
CA HIS A 102 -12.86 6.78 14.58
C HIS A 102 -13.90 6.59 15.69
N MET A 103 -13.48 6.42 16.95
CA MET A 103 -14.41 6.17 18.06
C MET A 103 -15.22 7.42 18.39
N GLY A 104 -14.60 8.61 18.31
CA GLY A 104 -15.19 9.87 18.74
C GLY A 104 -15.38 9.95 20.26
N GLY A 105 -15.57 11.16 20.81
CA GLY A 105 -15.77 11.38 22.25
C GLY A 105 -17.19 11.13 22.75
N GLY A 106 -18.00 10.38 22.01
CA GLY A 106 -19.44 10.23 22.21
C GLY A 106 -19.88 8.82 22.61
N LYS A 107 -21.14 8.48 22.30
CA LYS A 107 -21.69 7.13 22.53
C LYS A 107 -20.94 6.09 21.68
N PRO A 108 -20.78 4.85 22.18
CA PRO A 108 -20.20 3.76 21.41
C PRO A 108 -20.86 3.59 20.04
N LYS A 109 -20.03 3.53 18.99
CA LYS A 109 -20.49 3.25 17.63
C LYS A 109 -20.77 1.75 17.46
N PHE A 110 -21.87 1.42 16.80
CA PHE A 110 -22.20 0.04 16.46
C PHE A 110 -21.29 -0.47 15.34
N LEU A 111 -20.23 -1.20 15.73
CA LEU A 111 -19.20 -1.76 14.85
C LEU A 111 -19.02 -3.25 15.16
N PRO A 112 -19.97 -4.11 14.74
CA PRO A 112 -20.06 -5.50 15.22
C PRO A 112 -18.94 -6.42 14.74
N ALA A 113 -18.24 -6.05 13.65
CA ALA A 113 -17.09 -6.81 13.13
C ALA A 113 -15.74 -6.27 13.63
N ASP A 114 -15.71 -5.10 14.26
CA ASP A 114 -14.49 -4.48 14.75
C ASP A 114 -14.21 -4.94 16.20
N VAL A 115 -13.60 -6.11 16.31
CA VAL A 115 -13.27 -6.73 17.60
C VAL A 115 -12.37 -5.83 18.45
N ILE A 116 -11.47 -5.05 17.85
CA ILE A 116 -10.57 -4.15 18.57
C ILE A 116 -11.38 -3.05 19.25
N THR A 117 -12.29 -2.40 18.51
CA THR A 117 -13.13 -1.35 19.07
C THR A 117 -14.11 -1.88 20.12
N GLN A 118 -14.69 -3.06 19.91
CA GLN A 118 -15.54 -3.70 20.93
C GLN A 118 -14.76 -4.01 22.21
N ALA A 119 -13.54 -4.54 22.09
CA ALA A 119 -12.68 -4.82 23.24
C ALA A 119 -12.28 -3.54 24.00
N ARG A 120 -12.12 -2.42 23.30
CA ARG A 120 -11.95 -1.09 23.94
C ARG A 120 -13.19 -0.68 24.73
N TYR A 121 -14.39 -0.77 24.15
CA TYR A 121 -15.63 -0.44 24.87
C TYR A 121 -15.86 -1.35 26.09
N ALA A 122 -15.45 -2.62 25.99
CA ALA A 122 -15.52 -3.58 27.08
C ALA A 122 -14.42 -3.40 28.14
N ASN A 123 -13.49 -2.45 27.97
CA ASN A 123 -12.33 -2.22 28.84
C ASN A 123 -11.47 -3.48 29.06
N VAL A 124 -11.24 -4.25 28.00
CA VAL A 124 -10.32 -5.40 28.05
C VAL A 124 -8.92 -4.92 28.49
N PRO A 125 -8.27 -5.57 29.48
CA PRO A 125 -6.93 -5.18 29.93
C PRO A 125 -5.89 -5.25 28.81
N ASP A 126 -4.91 -4.34 28.85
CA ASP A 126 -3.79 -4.29 27.90
C ASP A 126 -4.23 -4.28 26.41
N ILE A 127 -5.27 -3.51 26.13
CA ILE A 127 -5.95 -3.52 24.83
C ILE A 127 -5.05 -3.09 23.67
N ASP A 128 -4.05 -2.23 23.87
CA ASP A 128 -3.18 -1.80 22.77
C ASP A 128 -2.25 -2.93 22.32
N ALA A 129 -1.68 -3.71 23.25
CA ALA A 129 -0.90 -4.90 22.91
C ALA A 129 -1.78 -5.97 22.25
N LEU A 130 -3.02 -6.17 22.75
CA LEU A 130 -3.98 -7.07 22.13
C LEU A 130 -4.38 -6.61 20.71
N ALA A 131 -4.60 -5.31 20.51
CA ALA A 131 -4.99 -4.73 19.23
C ALA A 131 -3.93 -5.01 18.16
N TRP A 132 -2.65 -4.88 18.49
CA TRP A 132 -1.55 -5.25 17.58
C TRP A 132 -1.57 -6.73 17.21
N LYS A 133 -1.78 -7.64 18.18
CA LYS A 133 -1.86 -9.09 17.91
C LYS A 133 -3.03 -9.42 16.98
N ILE A 134 -4.22 -8.86 17.25
CA ILE A 134 -5.40 -9.04 16.41
C ILE A 134 -5.13 -8.48 15.01
N PHE A 135 -4.56 -7.29 14.92
CA PHE A 135 -4.25 -6.64 13.66
C PHE A 135 -3.31 -7.47 12.78
N VAL A 136 -2.15 -7.88 13.31
CA VAL A 136 -1.17 -8.68 12.56
C VAL A 136 -1.80 -10.00 12.11
N ASN A 137 -2.56 -10.68 12.97
CA ASN A 137 -3.26 -11.91 12.59
C ASN A 137 -4.28 -11.67 11.46
N ASN A 138 -5.06 -10.60 11.53
CA ASN A 138 -6.03 -10.26 10.48
C ASN A 138 -5.34 -9.96 9.14
N ILE A 139 -4.20 -9.24 9.16
CA ILE A 139 -3.41 -8.99 7.95
C ILE A 139 -2.87 -10.31 7.38
N LYS A 140 -2.30 -11.19 8.21
CA LYS A 140 -1.84 -12.53 7.78
C LYS A 140 -2.96 -13.35 7.14
N THR A 141 -4.12 -13.41 7.77
CA THR A 141 -5.25 -14.16 7.23
C THR A 141 -5.74 -13.57 5.90
N THR A 142 -5.82 -12.24 5.82
CA THR A 142 -6.28 -11.56 4.60
C THR A 142 -5.28 -11.68 3.47
N GLU A 143 -3.98 -11.49 3.73
CA GLU A 143 -2.92 -11.63 2.73
C GLU A 143 -2.91 -13.04 2.17
N ASN A 144 -2.91 -14.07 3.02
CA ASN A 144 -2.96 -15.47 2.58
C ASN A 144 -4.19 -15.77 1.73
N HIS A 145 -5.35 -15.18 2.06
CA HIS A 145 -6.57 -15.37 1.27
C HIS A 145 -6.44 -14.71 -0.12
N VAL A 146 -5.99 -13.46 -0.16
CA VAL A 146 -5.82 -12.69 -1.40
C VAL A 146 -4.76 -13.33 -2.30
N SER A 147 -3.61 -13.72 -1.75
CA SER A 147 -2.51 -14.33 -2.52
C SER A 147 -2.87 -15.71 -3.07
N ARG A 148 -3.63 -16.52 -2.33
CA ARG A 148 -4.18 -17.80 -2.84
C ARG A 148 -5.12 -17.63 -4.04
N LEU A 149 -5.74 -16.46 -4.18
CA LEU A 149 -6.60 -16.12 -5.32
C LEU A 149 -5.85 -15.35 -6.42
N GLY A 150 -4.52 -15.25 -6.34
CA GLY A 150 -3.68 -14.55 -7.31
C GLY A 150 -3.76 -13.02 -7.20
N GLY A 151 -4.20 -12.50 -6.06
CA GLY A 151 -4.30 -11.07 -5.80
C GLY A 151 -3.09 -10.50 -5.05
N HIS A 152 -3.01 -9.17 -5.04
CA HIS A 152 -2.02 -8.40 -4.29
C HIS A 152 -2.70 -7.57 -3.21
N LEU A 153 -2.39 -7.85 -1.95
CA LEU A 153 -2.89 -7.04 -0.83
C LEU A 153 -2.02 -5.78 -0.65
N VAL A 154 -2.69 -4.63 -0.62
CA VAL A 154 -2.10 -3.33 -0.32
C VAL A 154 -2.75 -2.76 0.94
N ILE A 155 -1.94 -2.28 1.86
CA ILE A 155 -2.39 -1.59 3.07
C ILE A 155 -2.15 -0.10 2.85
N ARG A 156 -3.20 0.70 2.93
CA ARG A 156 -3.05 2.14 3.16
C ARG A 156 -3.06 2.36 4.66
N GLU A 157 -1.90 2.73 5.19
CA GLU A 157 -1.76 3.05 6.61
C GLU A 157 -2.44 4.38 6.93
N HIS A 158 -3.03 4.49 8.12
CA HIS A 158 -3.36 5.80 8.69
C HIS A 158 -2.12 6.42 9.35
N THR A 159 -1.14 6.81 8.54
CA THR A 159 0.16 7.37 8.95
C THR A 159 0.03 8.61 9.82
N HIS A 160 -1.06 9.36 9.65
CA HIS A 160 -1.36 10.51 10.50
C HIS A 160 -1.45 10.14 11.99
N SER A 161 -1.82 8.90 12.35
CA SER A 161 -1.83 8.42 13.74
C SER A 161 -0.45 8.45 14.38
N ASP A 162 0.58 8.01 13.65
CA ASP A 162 1.95 7.89 14.17
C ASP A 162 2.65 9.26 14.27
N PHE A 163 2.41 10.13 13.28
CA PHE A 163 3.21 11.36 13.13
C PHE A 163 2.50 12.65 13.53
N CYS A 164 1.16 12.68 13.52
CA CYS A 164 0.38 13.92 13.62
C CYS A 164 -0.73 13.88 14.67
N VAL A 165 -0.63 13.01 15.68
CA VAL A 165 -1.56 12.95 16.81
C VAL A 165 -0.78 13.05 18.13
N GLY A 166 -1.26 13.87 19.06
CA GLY A 166 -0.68 14.01 20.39
C GLY A 166 0.56 14.92 20.46
N ASP A 167 1.20 14.95 21.62
CA ASP A 167 2.38 15.76 21.94
C ASP A 167 3.70 15.15 21.46
N SER A 168 3.71 13.85 21.18
CA SER A 168 4.83 13.13 20.55
C SER A 168 4.51 12.70 19.12
N PHE A 169 5.51 12.14 18.45
CA PHE A 169 5.37 11.45 17.18
C PHE A 169 6.37 10.30 17.15
N GLU A 170 5.99 9.24 16.43
CA GLU A 170 6.86 8.11 16.21
C GLU A 170 8.02 8.47 15.28
N LYS A 171 9.11 7.73 15.41
CA LYS A 171 10.26 7.85 14.49
C LYS A 171 10.09 6.99 13.25
N LYS A 172 9.20 5.99 13.33
CA LYS A 172 8.93 5.03 12.27
C LYS A 172 7.45 4.68 12.22
N SER A 173 6.99 4.18 11.09
CA SER A 173 5.68 3.54 10.99
C SER A 173 5.57 2.35 11.95
N SER A 174 4.64 2.45 12.90
CA SER A 174 4.33 1.38 13.85
C SER A 174 3.79 0.14 13.13
N VAL A 175 3.01 0.33 12.07
CA VAL A 175 2.45 -0.76 11.26
C VAL A 175 3.55 -1.54 10.57
N VAL A 176 4.52 -0.87 9.94
CA VAL A 176 5.64 -1.54 9.27
C VAL A 176 6.50 -2.29 10.28
N GLU A 177 6.79 -1.71 11.45
CA GLU A 177 7.56 -2.41 12.49
C GLU A 177 6.90 -3.72 12.93
N HIS A 178 5.58 -3.72 13.17
CA HIS A 178 4.87 -4.92 13.59
C HIS A 178 4.68 -5.95 12.48
N LEU A 179 4.60 -5.53 11.21
CA LEU A 179 4.47 -6.46 10.07
C LEU A 179 5.81 -7.05 9.63
N SER A 180 6.94 -6.39 9.91
CA SER A 180 8.26 -6.81 9.41
C SER A 180 8.75 -8.15 9.97
N SER A 181 8.21 -8.60 11.11
CA SER A 181 8.50 -9.94 11.65
C SER A 181 7.91 -11.06 10.79
N GLU A 182 6.80 -10.80 10.09
CA GLU A 182 6.03 -11.80 9.35
C GLU A 182 6.13 -11.65 7.83
N PHE A 183 6.41 -10.43 7.34
CA PHE A 183 6.40 -10.11 5.92
C PHE A 183 7.71 -9.47 5.45
N ASN A 184 7.98 -9.61 4.15
CA ASN A 184 8.82 -8.67 3.41
C ASN A 184 7.96 -7.45 3.05
N VAL A 185 8.28 -6.27 3.59
CA VAL A 185 7.45 -5.08 3.45
C VAL A 185 7.96 -4.18 2.33
N LEU A 186 7.20 -4.06 1.24
CA LEU A 186 7.39 -3.03 0.22
C LEU A 186 6.59 -1.80 0.60
N ARG A 187 7.18 -0.61 0.48
CA ARG A 187 6.51 0.62 0.89
C ARG A 187 6.87 1.84 0.06
N VAL A 188 5.89 2.74 -0.05
CA VAL A 188 6.05 4.07 -0.66
C VAL A 188 5.35 5.12 0.19
N ALA A 189 5.80 6.36 0.08
CA ALA A 189 5.16 7.52 0.67
C ALA A 189 4.72 8.49 -0.43
N THR A 190 3.60 9.18 -0.22
CA THR A 190 3.30 10.38 -1.01
C THR A 190 3.51 11.63 -0.18
N LEU A 191 4.00 12.69 -0.83
CA LEU A 191 4.14 14.00 -0.23
C LEU A 191 3.44 15.04 -1.10
N ARG A 192 2.77 16.00 -0.48
CA ARG A 192 2.22 17.18 -1.13
C ARG A 192 2.91 18.39 -0.52
N ASP A 193 2.95 19.54 -1.21
CA ASP A 193 3.47 20.77 -0.64
C ASP A 193 2.93 20.93 0.81
N PRO A 194 3.83 21.00 1.81
CA PRO A 194 3.43 21.10 3.21
C PRO A 194 2.50 22.27 3.51
N ILE A 195 2.64 23.40 2.81
CA ILE A 195 1.75 24.56 2.96
C ILE A 195 0.32 24.15 2.59
N ASP A 196 0.14 23.51 1.43
CA ASP A 196 -1.19 23.14 0.94
C ASP A 196 -1.86 22.05 1.79
N SER A 197 -1.06 21.12 2.29
CA SER A 197 -1.51 20.06 3.20
C SER A 197 -1.93 20.65 4.55
N TYR A 198 -1.10 21.51 5.13
CA TYR A 198 -1.38 22.15 6.43
C TYR A 198 -2.61 23.05 6.39
N LEU A 199 -2.75 23.90 5.36
CA LEU A 199 -3.95 24.74 5.20
C LEU A 199 -5.22 23.90 5.05
N SER A 200 -5.10 22.72 4.45
CA SER A 200 -6.21 21.77 4.35
C SER A 200 -6.50 21.09 5.69
N LEU A 201 -5.49 20.78 6.51
CA LEU A 201 -5.68 20.28 7.88
C LEU A 201 -6.45 21.29 8.74
N LEU A 202 -6.03 22.56 8.72
CA LEU A 202 -6.69 23.64 9.44
C LEU A 202 -8.16 23.77 9.02
N SER A 203 -8.44 23.74 7.72
CA SER A 203 -9.81 23.83 7.20
C SER A 203 -10.71 22.67 7.64
N ASN A 204 -10.15 21.52 8.01
CA ASN A 204 -10.90 20.35 8.48
C ASN A 204 -10.88 20.21 10.01
N ASN A 205 -10.23 21.12 10.74
CA ASN A 205 -9.97 21.01 12.17
C ASN A 205 -9.22 19.72 12.54
N TRP A 206 -8.26 19.31 11.70
CA TRP A 206 -7.47 18.08 11.88
C TRP A 206 -6.06 18.32 12.42
N GLU A 207 -5.84 19.45 13.08
CA GLU A 207 -4.61 19.71 13.80
C GLU A 207 -4.62 18.97 15.14
N HIS A 208 -4.41 17.65 15.09
CA HIS A 208 -4.50 16.73 16.22
C HIS A 208 -3.19 16.59 17.01
N PHE A 209 -2.15 17.33 16.64
CA PHE A 209 -0.84 17.30 17.28
C PHE A 209 -0.60 18.54 18.14
N GLU A 210 0.29 18.40 19.12
CA GLU A 210 0.80 19.47 19.95
C GLU A 210 2.35 19.49 19.92
N PRO A 211 2.99 20.67 20.04
CA PRO A 211 2.37 21.99 19.94
C PRO A 211 1.80 22.25 18.54
N LYS A 212 0.66 22.95 18.47
CA LYS A 212 0.09 23.42 17.19
C LYS A 212 1.02 24.34 16.43
N GLY A 213 0.84 24.41 15.12
CA GLY A 213 1.53 25.33 14.23
C GLY A 213 2.25 24.67 13.06
N PHE A 214 2.50 25.48 12.04
CA PHE A 214 3.13 25.04 10.79
C PHE A 214 4.56 24.52 10.99
N ALA A 215 5.32 25.12 11.90
CA ALA A 215 6.69 24.68 12.17
C ALA A 215 6.74 23.25 12.73
N GLU A 216 5.87 22.92 13.69
CA GLU A 216 5.78 21.57 14.25
C GLU A 216 5.25 20.58 13.21
N TYR A 217 4.27 21.00 12.39
CA TYR A 217 3.82 20.20 11.25
C TYR A 217 4.97 19.83 10.29
N CYS A 218 5.76 20.81 9.83
CA CYS A 218 6.89 20.57 8.94
C CYS A 218 7.98 19.72 9.59
N LYS A 219 8.20 19.86 10.89
CA LYS A 219 9.12 18.99 11.64
C LYS A 219 8.66 17.53 11.62
N ARG A 220 7.37 17.27 11.89
CA ARG A 220 6.76 15.94 11.82
C ARG A 220 6.79 15.35 10.41
N VAL A 221 6.56 16.17 9.38
CA VAL A 221 6.70 15.76 7.97
C VAL A 221 8.15 15.37 7.63
N ASN A 222 9.15 16.13 8.11
CA ASN A 222 10.55 15.76 7.94
C ASN A 222 10.89 14.43 8.61
N THR A 223 10.36 14.16 9.81
CA THR A 223 10.55 12.87 10.47
C THR A 223 9.92 11.74 9.67
N PHE A 224 8.65 11.89 9.26
CA PHE A 224 7.96 10.91 8.42
C PHE A 224 8.77 10.56 7.16
N ILE A 225 9.21 11.58 6.41
CA ILE A 225 9.88 11.35 5.13
C ILE A 225 11.34 10.89 5.26
N SER A 226 11.91 10.91 6.47
CA SER A 226 13.27 10.45 6.73
C SER A 226 13.44 8.93 6.65
N GLU A 227 12.32 8.18 6.70
CA GLU A 227 12.30 6.73 6.58
C GLU A 227 12.45 6.19 5.15
N TYR A 228 12.33 7.07 4.15
CA TYR A 228 12.17 6.69 2.75
C TYR A 228 13.36 7.17 1.91
N THR A 229 13.75 6.36 0.93
CA THR A 229 14.67 6.81 -0.12
C THR A 229 13.95 7.71 -1.13
N SER A 230 14.71 8.40 -1.98
CA SER A 230 14.15 9.25 -3.05
C SER A 230 13.19 8.50 -3.97
N GLU A 231 13.49 7.23 -4.25
CA GLU A 231 12.71 6.38 -5.17
C GLU A 231 11.39 5.90 -4.55
N GLN A 232 11.24 6.04 -3.23
CA GLN A 232 10.04 5.62 -2.49
C GLN A 232 9.10 6.79 -2.20
N VAL A 233 9.47 8.02 -2.53
CA VAL A 233 8.67 9.22 -2.26
C VAL A 233 8.13 9.80 -3.55
N PHE A 234 6.80 9.93 -3.63
CA PHE A 234 6.09 10.43 -4.80
C PHE A 234 5.37 11.73 -4.48
N LYS A 235 5.58 12.78 -5.29
CA LYS A 235 4.90 14.06 -5.07
C LYS A 235 3.49 14.02 -5.62
N TYR A 236 2.57 14.61 -4.89
CA TYR A 236 1.19 14.80 -5.30
C TYR A 236 1.10 15.64 -6.58
N GLU A 237 1.94 16.67 -6.66
CA GLU A 237 2.00 17.62 -7.77
C GLU A 237 2.38 16.90 -9.07
N ASP A 238 3.43 16.06 -9.03
CA ASP A 238 3.84 15.23 -10.17
C ASP A 238 2.75 14.21 -10.54
N PHE A 239 2.08 13.64 -9.52
CA PHE A 239 0.98 12.69 -9.75
C PHE A 239 -0.23 13.29 -10.44
N VAL A 240 -0.61 14.54 -10.14
CA VAL A 240 -1.74 15.18 -10.84
C VAL A 240 -1.37 15.73 -12.21
N GLU A 241 -0.08 15.94 -12.47
CA GLU A 241 0.45 16.33 -13.78
C GLU A 241 0.53 15.13 -14.74
N ASP A 242 1.13 14.02 -14.29
CA ASP A 242 1.15 12.74 -15.02
C ASP A 242 0.78 11.56 -14.08
N PRO A 243 -0.52 11.26 -13.94
CA PRO A 243 -0.98 10.17 -13.08
C PRO A 243 -0.54 8.80 -13.61
N LYS A 244 -0.44 8.64 -14.94
CA LYS A 244 -0.05 7.37 -15.56
C LYS A 244 1.38 7.01 -15.20
N GLU A 245 2.31 7.93 -15.43
CA GLU A 245 3.72 7.74 -15.12
C GLU A 245 3.93 7.53 -13.61
N SER A 246 3.25 8.33 -12.79
CA SER A 246 3.36 8.24 -11.33
C SER A 246 2.88 6.89 -10.78
N ILE A 247 1.71 6.41 -11.23
CA ILE A 247 1.20 5.09 -10.81
C ILE A 247 2.07 3.96 -11.37
N GLN A 248 2.61 4.08 -12.57
CA GLN A 248 3.54 3.08 -13.10
C GLN A 248 4.80 2.96 -12.25
N LYS A 249 5.38 4.09 -11.82
CA LYS A 249 6.55 4.10 -10.93
C LYS A 249 6.21 3.52 -9.55
N ILE A 250 5.07 3.91 -8.96
CA ILE A 250 4.62 3.36 -7.68
C ILE A 250 4.40 1.85 -7.78
N ALA A 251 3.69 1.39 -8.82
CA ALA A 251 3.43 -0.02 -9.05
C ALA A 251 4.72 -0.83 -9.17
N LYS A 252 5.74 -0.28 -9.85
CA LYS A 252 7.07 -0.90 -9.93
C LYS A 252 7.73 -1.05 -8.56
N VAL A 253 7.72 -0.01 -7.72
CA VAL A 253 8.33 -0.07 -6.37
C VAL A 253 7.58 -1.05 -5.46
N LEU A 254 6.26 -1.13 -5.61
CA LEU A 254 5.41 -2.03 -4.84
C LEU A 254 5.28 -3.43 -5.44
N ASP A 255 5.96 -3.73 -6.55
CA ASP A 255 5.80 -5.01 -7.27
C ASP A 255 4.31 -5.34 -7.51
N LEU A 256 3.62 -4.42 -8.20
CA LEU A 256 2.22 -4.50 -8.58
C LEU A 256 2.09 -4.54 -10.11
N PRO A 257 1.06 -5.22 -10.63
CA PRO A 257 0.73 -5.13 -12.03
C PRO A 257 0.31 -3.70 -12.40
N PHE A 258 0.62 -3.30 -13.62
CA PHE A 258 0.27 -1.99 -14.14
C PHE A 258 -0.66 -2.12 -15.34
N SER A 259 -1.72 -1.31 -15.36
CA SER A 259 -2.59 -1.10 -16.52
C SER A 259 -3.10 0.33 -16.47
N ASP A 260 -3.00 1.07 -17.57
CA ASP A 260 -3.47 2.45 -17.65
C ASP A 260 -5.00 2.59 -17.64
N SER A 261 -5.74 1.48 -17.76
CA SER A 261 -7.19 1.40 -17.55
C SER A 261 -7.65 1.85 -16.16
N PHE A 262 -6.73 1.99 -15.19
CA PHE A 262 -7.04 2.59 -13.90
C PHE A 262 -7.62 4.01 -14.06
N LEU A 263 -7.20 4.76 -15.09
CA LEU A 263 -7.68 6.13 -15.34
C LEU A 263 -9.18 6.18 -15.61
N ASP A 264 -9.75 5.10 -16.17
CA ASP A 264 -11.16 5.01 -16.52
C ASP A 264 -12.02 4.43 -15.40
N THR A 265 -11.41 3.86 -14.36
CA THR A 265 -12.12 3.06 -13.35
C THR A 265 -11.91 3.51 -11.92
N PHE A 266 -10.88 4.34 -11.63
CA PHE A 266 -10.48 4.69 -10.26
C PHE A 266 -11.60 5.35 -9.43
N ASP A 267 -12.51 6.07 -10.07
CA ASP A 267 -13.60 6.81 -9.43
C ASP A 267 -14.66 5.88 -8.80
N ILE A 268 -14.81 4.67 -9.35
CA ILE A 268 -15.72 3.62 -8.84
C ILE A 268 -15.20 3.05 -7.51
N LEU A 269 -13.88 3.12 -7.27
CA LEU A 269 -13.24 2.50 -6.11
C LEU A 269 -13.58 3.29 -4.84
N LYS A 270 -14.03 2.55 -3.82
CA LYS A 270 -14.38 3.11 -2.52
C LYS A 270 -13.23 2.90 -1.54
N VAL A 271 -12.74 3.99 -0.97
CA VAL A 271 -11.73 4.01 0.10
C VAL A 271 -12.22 4.92 1.23
N THR A 272 -11.78 4.67 2.47
CA THR A 272 -12.11 5.56 3.59
C THR A 272 -11.32 6.88 3.47
N GLY A 273 -11.69 7.90 4.25
CA GLY A 273 -11.04 9.21 4.16
C GLY A 273 -11.28 9.94 2.84
N ASP A 274 -12.41 9.67 2.17
CA ASP A 274 -12.86 10.44 1.02
C ASP A 274 -13.38 11.81 1.47
N SER A 275 -12.45 12.69 1.86
CA SER A 275 -12.72 14.03 2.41
C SER A 275 -13.16 15.04 1.33
N GLY A 276 -13.87 14.57 0.30
CA GLY A 276 -14.41 15.41 -0.79
C GLY A 276 -13.69 15.26 -2.13
N ARG A 277 -13.25 14.07 -2.52
CA ARG A 277 -12.86 13.75 -3.91
C ARG A 277 -13.81 12.71 -4.50
N SER A 278 -14.97 13.21 -4.92
CA SER A 278 -16.00 12.48 -5.67
C SER A 278 -15.96 12.73 -7.18
N SER A 279 -14.96 13.47 -7.69
CA SER A 279 -14.83 13.73 -9.11
C SER A 279 -14.13 12.57 -9.81
N ASP A 280 -14.61 12.25 -10.99
CA ASP A 280 -14.04 11.34 -12.00
C ASP A 280 -12.77 11.87 -12.66
N THR A 281 -12.35 13.10 -12.36
CA THR A 281 -11.26 13.78 -13.05
C THR A 281 -10.07 14.04 -12.12
N ILE A 282 -8.90 13.54 -12.50
CA ILE A 282 -7.63 13.84 -11.83
C ILE A 282 -7.19 15.25 -12.25
N SER A 283 -7.05 16.14 -11.28
CA SER A 283 -6.66 17.53 -11.53
C SER A 283 -5.91 18.15 -10.36
N PRO A 284 -5.04 19.15 -10.61
CA PRO A 284 -4.42 19.94 -9.55
C PRO A 284 -5.45 20.66 -8.69
N ARG A 285 -5.10 20.89 -7.42
CA ARG A 285 -5.89 21.76 -6.53
C ARG A 285 -5.12 23.04 -6.30
N SER A 286 -5.79 24.17 -6.49
CA SER A 286 -5.22 25.48 -6.18
C SER A 286 -4.92 25.60 -4.68
N ARG A 287 -3.85 26.34 -4.39
CA ARG A 287 -3.52 26.74 -3.02
C ARG A 287 -4.65 27.57 -2.44
N ARG A 288 -4.99 27.31 -1.17
CA ARG A 288 -5.96 28.13 -0.42
C ARG A 288 -5.38 29.53 -0.20
N GLU A 289 -6.24 30.55 -0.27
CA GLU A 289 -5.81 31.93 -0.07
C GLU A 289 -5.27 32.16 1.36
N ILE A 290 -4.13 32.84 1.44
CA ILE A 290 -3.48 33.24 2.69
C ILE A 290 -2.92 34.66 2.54
N SER A 291 -2.75 35.37 3.65
CA SER A 291 -2.13 36.69 3.65
C SER A 291 -0.67 36.61 3.15
N LYS A 292 -0.19 37.71 2.55
CA LYS A 292 1.20 37.80 2.08
C LYS A 292 2.21 37.58 3.21
N ASP A 293 1.90 38.09 4.41
CA ASP A 293 2.75 37.96 5.59
C ASP A 293 2.83 36.51 6.06
N LEU A 294 1.69 35.82 6.18
CA LEU A 294 1.66 34.40 6.56
C LEU A 294 2.37 33.53 5.51
N SER A 295 2.17 33.82 4.22
CA SER A 295 2.88 33.11 3.16
C SER A 295 4.40 33.27 3.28
N LYS A 296 4.86 34.49 3.59
CA LYS A 296 6.27 34.79 3.78
C LYS A 296 6.83 34.11 5.04
N GLU A 297 6.07 34.06 6.12
CA GLU A 297 6.44 33.37 7.35
C GLU A 297 6.62 31.87 7.10
N MET A 298 5.61 31.20 6.53
CA MET A 298 5.65 29.77 6.21
C MET A 298 6.80 29.42 5.27
N LYS A 299 7.03 30.22 4.22
CA LYS A 299 8.16 30.02 3.29
C LYS A 299 9.53 30.23 3.95
N ASN A 300 9.59 30.98 5.04
CA ASN A 300 10.83 31.23 5.77
C ASN A 300 11.09 30.25 6.91
N GLU A 301 10.10 29.45 7.28
CA GLU A 301 10.20 28.42 8.31
C GLU A 301 11.31 27.41 7.94
N ARG A 302 12.12 27.06 8.94
CA ARG A 302 13.33 26.27 8.78
C ARG A 302 13.04 24.84 8.32
N HIS A 303 12.08 24.16 8.94
CA HIS A 303 11.72 22.79 8.59
C HIS A 303 11.06 22.71 7.20
N TYR A 304 10.28 23.72 6.81
CA TYR A 304 9.74 23.83 5.46
C TYR A 304 10.85 23.98 4.41
N LYS A 305 11.86 24.82 4.66
CA LYS A 305 12.98 24.99 3.72
C LYS A 305 13.71 23.68 3.40
N ILE A 306 13.90 22.82 4.41
CA ILE A 306 14.50 21.49 4.22
C ILE A 306 13.67 20.66 3.24
N LEU A 307 12.34 20.61 3.42
CA LEU A 307 11.43 19.89 2.53
C LEU A 307 11.43 20.49 1.13
N LYS A 308 11.42 21.82 1.05
CA LYS A 308 11.45 22.58 -0.20
C LYS A 308 12.69 22.28 -1.02
N GLU A 309 13.87 22.31 -0.39
CA GLU A 309 15.15 21.99 -1.03
C GLU A 309 15.20 20.53 -1.48
N LYS A 310 14.74 19.60 -0.63
CA LYS A 310 14.78 18.16 -0.92
C LYS A 310 13.85 17.73 -2.05
N PHE A 311 12.67 18.34 -2.16
CA PHE A 311 11.60 17.90 -3.08
C PHE A 311 11.23 18.92 -4.17
N ASN A 312 11.91 20.07 -4.19
CA ASN A 312 11.73 21.15 -5.16
C ASN A 312 10.28 21.70 -5.19
N TYR A 313 9.81 22.15 -4.01
CA TYR A 313 8.55 22.89 -3.86
C TYR A 313 8.74 24.41 -4.06
#